data_AF-A0A2V7Q0I8-F1
#
_entry.id   AF-A0A2V7Q0I8-F1
#
_cell.length_a   1.000
_cell.length_b   1.000
_cell.length_c   1.000
_cell.angle_alpha   90.00
_cell.angle_beta   90.00
_cell.angle_gamma   90.00
#
_symmetry.space_group_name_H-M   'P 1'
#
loop_
_entity.id
_entity.type
_entity.pdbx_description
1 polymer ?
#
loop_
_entity_poly.entity_id
_entity_poly.type
_entity_poly.pdbx_seq_one_letter_code
_entity_poly.pdbx_strand_id
1 'polypeptide(L)'
;YVIQASAIGYTTLSSAIEVKALETLQVEFETEPQSVKLPELDVSARPNLPAEFLRRSQEGGGRYMNRAAIEQRNANDVAELLRSFPGVRVNCRRYPCSAEFIRSSRSCPPAYFLDGVPVDGAGIMLQPPRDLDGIEVYSGLAETPPELRQWSTCGAFVLWTRTPPPYVKKEKKPKPAPDSTRPPAPKRDTTSV
;
A
#
# COMPACT_ATOMS: atom_id res chain seq x y z
N TYR A 1 25.07 -26.93 -45.62
CA TYR A 1 23.74 -26.33 -45.45
C TYR A 1 23.61 -25.83 -44.02
N VAL A 2 22.77 -24.82 -43.75
CA VAL A 2 22.47 -24.37 -42.38
C VAL A 2 21.01 -24.66 -42.09
N ILE A 3 20.73 -25.31 -40.97
CA ILE A 3 19.38 -25.57 -40.49
C ILE A 3 19.13 -24.71 -39.26
N GLN A 4 17.94 -24.11 -39.18
CA GLN A 4 17.50 -23.28 -38.08
C GLN A 4 16.20 -23.83 -37.50
N ALA A 5 16.12 -23.94 -36.18
CA ALA A 5 14.94 -24.34 -35.42
C ALA A 5 14.48 -23.16 -34.54
N SER A 6 13.20 -22.79 -34.64
CA SER A 6 12.61 -21.68 -33.88
C SER A 6 11.18 -22.01 -33.44
N ALA A 7 10.83 -21.66 -32.20
CA ALA A 7 9.48 -21.78 -31.64
C ALA A 7 9.15 -20.59 -30.71
N ILE A 8 7.87 -20.27 -30.55
CA ILE A 8 7.43 -19.16 -29.69
C ILE A 8 7.75 -19.49 -28.24
N GLY A 9 8.47 -18.58 -27.55
CA GLY A 9 8.89 -18.77 -26.16
C GLY A 9 10.16 -19.60 -25.98
N TYR A 10 10.89 -19.91 -27.05
CA TYR A 10 12.15 -20.66 -27.03
C TYR A 10 13.24 -19.92 -27.81
N THR A 11 14.50 -20.11 -27.39
CA THR A 11 15.63 -19.56 -28.12
C THR A 11 15.79 -20.23 -29.49
N THR A 12 16.13 -19.46 -30.52
CA THR A 12 16.36 -20.00 -31.87
C THR A 12 17.76 -20.60 -31.93
N LEU A 13 17.87 -21.85 -32.38
CA LEU A 13 19.13 -22.56 -32.54
C LEU A 13 19.42 -22.78 -34.03
N SER A 14 20.66 -22.54 -34.45
CA SER A 14 21.12 -22.77 -35.83
C SER A 14 22.36 -23.66 -35.83
N SER A 15 22.37 -24.67 -36.69
CA SER A 15 23.52 -25.58 -36.86
C SER A 15 23.88 -25.73 -38.34
N ALA A 16 25.17 -25.65 -38.64
CA ALA A 16 25.69 -25.92 -39.97
C ALA A 16 25.92 -27.42 -40.12
N ILE A 17 25.33 -28.02 -41.14
CA ILE A 17 25.48 -29.45 -41.46
C ILE A 17 26.08 -29.65 -42.85
N GLU A 18 26.95 -30.63 -42.96
CA GLU A 18 27.41 -31.18 -44.23
C GLU A 18 26.75 -32.55 -44.44
N VAL A 19 26.05 -32.71 -45.56
CA VAL A 19 25.36 -33.95 -45.91
C VAL A 19 26.04 -34.52 -47.15
N LYS A 20 26.52 -35.76 -47.08
CA LYS A 20 27.07 -36.48 -48.22
C LYS A 20 25.94 -37.17 -49.01
N ALA A 21 26.17 -37.41 -50.30
CA ALA A 21 25.16 -38.04 -51.14
C ALA A 21 24.79 -39.44 -50.61
N LEU A 22 23.48 -39.75 -50.55
CA LEU A 22 22.89 -41.01 -50.08
C LEU A 22 22.94 -41.26 -48.55
N GLU A 23 23.20 -40.24 -47.73
CA GLU A 23 23.23 -40.37 -46.27
C GLU A 23 22.10 -39.57 -45.60
N THR A 24 21.39 -40.19 -44.65
CA THR A 24 20.33 -39.55 -43.86
C THR A 24 20.89 -39.09 -42.52
N LEU A 25 20.97 -37.78 -42.29
CA LEU A 25 21.42 -37.21 -41.03
C LEU A 25 20.20 -36.82 -40.16
N GLN A 26 20.08 -37.40 -38.96
CA GLN A 26 19.11 -36.95 -37.96
C GLN A 26 19.76 -35.91 -37.05
N VAL A 27 19.11 -34.77 -36.87
CA VAL A 27 19.58 -33.66 -36.02
C VAL A 27 18.49 -33.37 -34.99
N GLU A 28 18.83 -33.49 -33.72
CA GLU A 28 17.96 -33.20 -32.59
C GLU A 28 18.36 -31.86 -31.95
N PHE A 29 17.37 -31.02 -31.65
CA PHE A 29 17.58 -29.69 -31.07
C PHE A 29 16.93 -29.63 -29.69
N GLU A 30 17.73 -29.51 -28.63
CA GLU A 30 17.22 -29.24 -27.28
C GLU A 30 17.13 -27.72 -27.07
N THR A 31 15.92 -27.18 -27.04
CA THR A 31 15.68 -25.73 -26.88
C THR A 31 15.34 -25.38 -25.43
N GLU A 32 15.97 -24.33 -24.90
CA GLU A 32 15.60 -23.78 -23.60
C GLU A 32 14.48 -22.73 -23.72
N PRO A 33 13.49 -22.73 -22.82
CA PRO A 33 12.42 -21.74 -22.81
C PRO A 33 12.99 -20.36 -22.47
N GLN A 34 12.76 -19.40 -23.36
CA GLN A 34 13.17 -18.02 -23.19
C GLN A 34 12.22 -17.31 -22.21
N SER A 35 12.51 -17.42 -20.92
CA SER A 35 11.75 -16.68 -19.90
C SER A 35 12.09 -15.19 -19.97
N VAL A 36 11.13 -14.37 -20.41
CA VAL A 36 11.24 -12.92 -20.32
C VAL A 36 10.93 -12.51 -18.88
N LYS A 37 11.95 -12.05 -18.14
CA LYS A 37 11.71 -11.37 -16.86
C LYS A 37 11.06 -10.03 -17.17
N LEU A 38 9.79 -9.89 -16.81
CA LEU A 38 9.11 -8.60 -16.83
C LEU A 38 9.83 -7.67 -15.86
N PRO A 39 10.07 -6.40 -16.24
CA PRO A 39 10.64 -5.42 -15.32
C PRO A 39 9.72 -5.25 -14.11
N GLU A 40 10.32 -5.22 -12.93
CA GLU A 40 9.61 -4.95 -11.68
C GLU A 40 8.95 -3.58 -11.77
N LEU A 41 7.62 -3.53 -11.61
CA LEU A 41 6.88 -2.27 -11.61
C LEU A 41 7.12 -1.59 -10.26
N ASP A 42 8.07 -0.66 -10.23
CA ASP A 42 8.31 0.18 -9.05
C ASP A 42 7.16 1.17 -8.89
N VAL A 43 6.14 0.77 -8.12
CA VAL A 43 5.05 1.66 -7.76
C VAL A 43 5.57 2.59 -6.66
N SER A 44 6.10 3.75 -7.05
CA SER A 44 6.37 4.84 -6.12
C SER A 44 5.12 5.07 -5.28
N ALA A 45 5.25 4.83 -3.97
CA ALA A 45 4.15 4.73 -3.02
C ALA A 45 3.27 5.99 -3.11
N ARG A 46 2.14 5.87 -3.81
CA ARG A 46 1.05 6.83 -3.67
C ARG A 46 0.68 6.80 -2.18
N PRO A 47 0.39 7.94 -1.55
CA PRO A 47 -0.24 7.88 -0.24
C PRO A 47 -1.44 6.95 -0.38
N ASN A 48 -1.56 5.92 0.47
CA ASN A 48 -2.69 4.97 0.49
C ASN A 48 -4.01 5.64 0.91
N LEU A 49 -4.13 6.94 0.67
CA LEU A 49 -5.34 7.70 0.85
C LEU A 49 -6.34 7.28 -0.24
N PRO A 50 -7.59 6.98 0.15
CA PRO A 50 -8.65 6.68 -0.80
C PRO A 50 -8.84 7.79 -1.84
N ALA A 51 -9.22 7.42 -3.06
CA ALA A 51 -9.40 8.37 -4.16
C ALA A 51 -10.39 9.50 -3.81
N GLU A 52 -11.45 9.18 -3.06
CA GLU A 52 -12.43 10.14 -2.58
C GLU A 52 -11.82 11.19 -1.63
N PHE A 53 -10.92 10.79 -0.73
CA PHE A 53 -10.22 11.73 0.15
C PHE A 53 -9.38 12.71 -0.65
N LEU A 54 -8.61 12.20 -1.62
CA LEU A 54 -7.77 13.03 -2.46
C LEU A 54 -8.59 14.00 -3.30
N ARG A 55 -9.68 13.52 -3.90
CA ARG A 55 -10.62 14.34 -4.67
C ARG A 55 -11.19 15.47 -3.84
N ARG A 56 -11.77 15.17 -2.67
CA ARG A 56 -12.40 16.17 -1.79
C ARG A 56 -11.39 17.17 -1.22
N SER A 57 -10.21 16.68 -0.85
CA SER A 57 -9.10 17.54 -0.38
C SER A 57 -8.66 18.55 -1.44
N GLN A 58 -8.64 18.15 -2.71
CA GLN A 58 -8.35 19.05 -3.83
C GLN A 58 -9.47 20.05 -4.12
N GLU A 59 -10.73 19.65 -3.93
CA GLU A 59 -11.90 20.53 -4.06
C GLU A 59 -11.93 21.62 -2.95
N GLY A 60 -11.24 21.40 -1.83
CA GLY A 60 -11.00 22.41 -0.80
C GLY A 60 -12.14 22.65 0.18
N GLY A 61 -13.13 21.76 0.24
CA GLY A 61 -14.20 21.82 1.22
C GLY A 61 -13.75 21.33 2.60
N GLY A 62 -14.09 22.01 3.70
CA GLY A 62 -13.76 21.53 5.04
C GLY A 62 -12.26 21.47 5.36
N ARG A 63 -11.86 20.53 6.24
CA ARG A 63 -10.50 20.42 6.78
C ARG A 63 -10.02 18.98 6.74
N TYR A 64 -8.73 18.80 6.45
CA TYR A 64 -8.12 17.49 6.22
C TYR A 64 -6.91 17.26 7.11
N MET A 65 -6.74 16.02 7.54
CA MET A 65 -5.53 15.51 8.16
C MET A 65 -5.15 14.20 7.49
N ASN A 66 -3.96 14.14 6.90
CA ASN A 66 -3.44 12.92 6.28
C ASN A 66 -2.60 12.10 7.28
N ARG A 67 -2.14 10.93 6.83
CA ARG A 67 -1.33 10.02 7.64
C ARG A 67 -0.12 10.67 8.27
N ALA A 68 0.66 11.42 7.50
CA ALA A 68 1.85 12.09 8.00
C ALA A 68 1.50 13.08 9.13
N ALA A 69 0.39 13.81 9.00
CA ALA A 69 -0.09 14.72 10.03
C ALA A 69 -0.62 13.97 11.27
N ILE A 70 -1.32 12.84 11.10
CA ILE A 70 -1.77 11.99 12.21
C ILE A 70 -0.56 11.47 13.00
N GLU A 71 0.46 10.97 12.30
CA GLU A 71 1.68 10.45 12.92
C GLU A 71 2.46 11.54 13.67
N GLN A 72 2.59 12.72 13.07
CA GLN A 72 3.26 13.87 13.72
C GLN A 72 2.55 14.34 14.99
N ARG A 73 1.23 14.15 15.09
CA ARG A 73 0.47 14.53 16.29
C ARG A 73 0.71 13.58 17.46
N ASN A 74 1.10 12.33 17.20
CA ASN A 74 1.32 11.29 18.21
C ASN A 74 0.13 11.18 19.21
N ALA A 75 -1.09 11.30 18.70
CA ALA A 75 -2.30 11.26 19.49
C ALA A 75 -2.61 9.83 19.97
N ASN A 76 -3.13 9.71 21.19
CA ASN A 76 -3.48 8.41 21.77
C ASN A 76 -4.84 7.89 21.28
N ASP A 77 -5.76 8.81 20.97
CA ASP A 77 -7.11 8.51 20.54
C ASP A 77 -7.61 9.48 19.45
N VAL A 78 -8.73 9.12 18.80
CA VAL A 78 -9.39 9.98 17.81
C VAL A 78 -9.92 11.26 18.44
N ALA A 79 -10.30 11.24 19.72
CA ALA A 79 -10.78 12.42 20.43
C ALA A 79 -9.72 13.54 20.43
N GLU A 80 -8.45 13.20 20.67
CA GLU A 80 -7.31 14.11 20.63
C GLU A 80 -7.04 14.65 19.22
N LEU A 81 -7.12 13.78 18.19
CA LEU A 81 -7.02 14.23 16.79
C LEU A 81 -8.13 15.24 16.45
N LEU A 82 -9.38 14.94 16.80
CA LEU A 82 -10.52 15.81 16.53
C LEU A 82 -10.44 17.14 17.29
N ARG A 83 -9.96 17.15 18.54
CA ARG A 83 -9.71 18.40 19.30
C ARG A 83 -8.72 19.33 18.62
N SER A 84 -7.82 18.82 17.78
CA SER A 84 -6.83 19.64 17.09
C SER A 84 -7.44 20.46 15.94
N PHE A 85 -8.66 20.14 15.50
CA PHE A 85 -9.35 20.90 14.47
C PHE A 85 -10.00 22.16 15.05
N PRO A 86 -9.77 23.34 14.44
CA PRO A 86 -10.43 24.58 14.87
C PRO A 86 -11.95 24.46 14.81
N GLY A 87 -12.63 24.87 15.88
CA GLY A 87 -14.10 24.84 15.93
C GLY A 87 -14.70 23.50 16.35
N VAL A 88 -13.89 22.48 16.64
CA VAL A 88 -14.33 21.21 17.22
C VAL A 88 -14.14 21.24 18.75
N ARG A 89 -15.15 20.81 19.48
CA ARG A 89 -15.11 20.58 20.92
C ARG A 89 -15.41 19.12 21.20
N VAL A 90 -14.58 18.49 22.01
CA VAL A 90 -14.74 17.09 22.38
C VAL A 90 -15.03 16.99 23.87
N ASN A 91 -16.13 16.33 24.21
CA ASN A 91 -16.62 16.13 25.56
C ASN A 91 -16.45 14.66 25.97
N CYS A 92 -15.64 14.42 27.00
CA CYS A 92 -15.38 13.08 27.56
C CYS A 92 -15.95 12.92 28.98
N ARG A 93 -16.97 13.71 29.35
CA ARG A 93 -17.64 13.53 30.66
C ARG A 93 -18.30 12.15 30.80
N ARG A 94 -18.68 11.53 29.68
CA ARG A 94 -19.12 10.13 29.59
C ARG A 94 -18.24 9.43 28.55
N TYR A 95 -18.07 8.12 28.74
CA TYR A 95 -17.36 7.27 27.79
C TYR A 95 -18.37 6.47 26.95
N PRO A 96 -18.18 6.36 25.63
CA PRO A 96 -17.13 7.00 24.83
C PRO A 96 -17.33 8.52 24.69
N CYS A 97 -16.24 9.23 24.41
CA CYS A 97 -16.26 10.67 24.19
C CYS A 97 -17.17 11.04 23.02
N SER A 98 -17.76 12.24 23.04
CA SER A 98 -18.50 12.81 21.91
C SER A 98 -17.84 14.09 21.41
N ALA A 99 -18.03 14.40 20.13
CA ALA A 99 -17.50 15.61 19.52
C ALA A 99 -18.64 16.45 18.93
N GLU A 100 -18.48 17.77 18.95
CA GLU A 100 -19.47 18.75 18.52
C GLU A 100 -18.79 20.00 17.96
N PHE A 101 -19.49 20.74 17.10
CA PHE A 101 -18.99 22.01 16.58
C PHE A 101 -19.37 23.18 17.48
N ILE A 102 -18.39 24.02 17.85
CA ILE A 102 -18.54 25.11 18.82
C ILE A 102 -19.53 26.19 18.32
N ARG A 103 -19.54 26.45 17.02
CA ARG A 103 -20.37 27.50 16.39
C ARG A 103 -21.77 27.04 15.99
N SER A 104 -22.10 25.78 16.21
CA SER A 104 -23.43 25.25 15.89
C SER A 104 -24.40 25.57 17.03
N SER A 105 -25.46 26.31 16.74
CA SER A 105 -26.53 26.59 17.69
C SER A 105 -27.10 25.27 18.23
N ARG A 106 -27.14 25.11 19.57
CA ARG A 106 -27.72 23.96 20.30
C ARG A 106 -26.90 22.66 20.34
N SER A 107 -25.57 22.71 20.50
CA SER A 107 -24.77 21.49 20.72
C SER A 107 -25.03 20.47 19.61
N CYS A 108 -24.98 20.90 18.36
CA CYS A 108 -25.42 20.06 17.26
C CYS A 108 -24.40 18.96 16.95
N PRO A 109 -24.79 17.68 17.02
CA PRO A 109 -23.87 16.58 16.79
C PRO A 109 -23.53 16.45 15.29
N PRO A 110 -22.28 16.12 14.95
CA PRO A 110 -21.88 15.81 13.60
C PRO A 110 -22.33 14.39 13.21
N ALA A 111 -22.43 14.15 11.91
CA ALA A 111 -22.45 12.81 11.37
C ALA A 111 -21.05 12.19 11.41
N TYR A 112 -21.00 10.87 11.54
CA TYR A 112 -19.76 10.11 11.58
C TYR A 112 -19.72 9.11 10.44
N PHE A 113 -18.60 9.06 9.73
CA PHE A 113 -18.37 8.12 8.64
C PHE A 113 -17.03 7.41 8.82
N LEU A 114 -17.01 6.11 8.53
CA LEU A 114 -15.80 5.31 8.39
C LEU A 114 -15.77 4.76 6.97
N ASP A 115 -14.72 5.09 6.20
CA ASP A 115 -14.58 4.68 4.80
C ASP A 115 -15.78 5.06 3.90
N GLY A 116 -16.41 6.19 4.21
CA GLY A 116 -17.61 6.68 3.51
C GLY A 116 -18.92 6.05 3.95
N VAL A 117 -18.89 5.11 4.89
CA VAL A 117 -20.09 4.46 5.45
C VAL A 117 -20.52 5.17 6.74
N PRO A 118 -21.82 5.53 6.91
CA PRO A 118 -22.29 6.14 8.14
C PRO A 118 -22.20 5.16 9.31
N VAL A 119 -21.67 5.63 10.43
CA VAL A 119 -21.44 4.84 11.64
C VAL A 119 -21.83 5.63 12.89
N ASP A 120 -21.95 4.93 14.02
CA ASP A 120 -22.18 5.60 15.30
C ASP A 120 -20.89 6.27 15.81
N GLY A 121 -21.04 7.44 16.43
CA GLY A 121 -19.91 8.21 16.97
C GLY A 121 -19.12 7.45 18.04
N ALA A 122 -19.77 6.59 18.83
CA ALA A 122 -19.08 5.75 19.81
C ALA A 122 -18.02 4.85 19.16
N GLY A 123 -18.36 4.22 18.03
CA GLY A 123 -17.47 3.31 17.31
C GLY A 123 -16.26 4.02 16.71
N ILE A 124 -16.47 5.24 16.21
CA ILE A 124 -15.39 6.09 15.67
C ILE A 124 -14.41 6.51 16.76
N MET A 125 -14.90 6.93 17.91
CA MET A 125 -14.06 7.47 18.98
C MET A 125 -13.17 6.39 19.63
N LEU A 126 -13.48 5.12 19.38
CA LEU A 126 -12.69 3.95 19.79
C LEU A 126 -11.65 3.52 18.74
N GLN A 127 -11.66 4.08 17.53
CA GLN A 127 -10.68 3.73 16.51
C GLN A 127 -9.29 4.19 16.93
N PRO A 128 -8.26 3.32 16.86
CA PRO A 128 -6.92 3.73 17.20
C PRO A 128 -6.34 4.60 16.06
N PRO A 129 -5.70 5.75 16.37
CA PRO A 129 -5.08 6.64 15.38
C PRO A 129 -4.13 5.94 14.39
N ARG A 130 -3.48 4.87 14.83
CA ARG A 130 -2.54 4.09 14.00
C ARG A 130 -3.21 3.39 12.80
N ASP A 131 -4.50 3.11 12.89
CA ASP A 131 -5.27 2.40 11.86
C ASP A 131 -5.95 3.37 10.88
N LEU A 132 -5.61 4.66 10.93
CA LEU A 132 -6.17 5.70 10.08
C LEU A 132 -5.12 6.25 9.11
N ASP A 133 -5.52 6.42 7.85
CA ASP A 133 -4.74 7.10 6.82
C ASP A 133 -5.20 8.55 6.61
N GLY A 134 -6.45 8.88 6.97
CA GLY A 134 -6.96 10.25 6.82
C GLY A 134 -8.19 10.57 7.66
N ILE A 135 -8.37 11.87 7.93
CA ILE A 135 -9.55 12.44 8.59
C ILE A 135 -10.01 13.66 7.81
N GLU A 136 -11.31 13.73 7.54
CA GLU A 136 -12.01 14.90 6.98
C GLU A 136 -12.96 15.47 8.02
N VAL A 137 -13.01 16.79 8.11
CA VAL A 137 -13.88 17.53 9.02
C VAL A 137 -14.62 18.59 8.23
N TYR A 138 -15.95 18.48 8.17
CA TYR A 138 -16.83 19.43 7.48
C TYR A 138 -17.69 20.16 8.50
N SER A 139 -17.52 21.46 8.64
CA SER A 139 -18.27 22.26 9.60
C SER A 139 -19.54 22.85 8.97
N GLY A 140 -20.60 22.04 8.95
CA GLY A 140 -21.92 22.41 8.41
C GLY A 140 -22.11 22.09 6.93
N LEU A 141 -23.33 22.35 6.44
CA LEU A 141 -23.80 21.91 5.11
C LEU A 141 -23.06 22.55 3.93
N ALA A 142 -22.53 23.76 4.09
CA ALA A 142 -21.84 24.48 3.03
C ALA A 142 -20.52 23.80 2.63
N GLU A 143 -19.79 23.29 3.63
CA GLU A 143 -18.53 22.57 3.42
C GLU A 143 -18.75 21.08 3.13
N THR A 144 -19.89 20.52 3.55
CA THR A 144 -20.16 19.09 3.45
C THR A 144 -20.41 18.67 1.99
N PRO A 145 -19.72 17.64 1.46
CA PRO A 145 -19.95 17.07 0.13
C PRO A 145 -21.40 16.60 -0.07
N PRO A 146 -22.00 16.77 -1.27
CA PRO A 146 -23.40 16.42 -1.53
C PRO A 146 -23.78 15.00 -1.09
N GLU A 147 -22.90 14.03 -1.34
CA GLU A 147 -23.13 12.61 -1.00
C GLU A 147 -23.26 12.36 0.51
N LEU A 148 -22.68 13.22 1.35
CA LEU A 148 -22.71 13.07 2.81
C LEU A 148 -23.82 13.89 3.48
N ARG A 149 -24.40 14.88 2.78
CA ARG A 149 -25.35 15.85 3.36
C ARG A 149 -26.58 15.21 3.96
N GLN A 150 -27.05 14.10 3.41
CA GLN A 150 -28.27 13.41 3.88
C GLN A 150 -28.20 13.07 5.38
N TRP A 151 -27.01 12.73 5.89
CA TRP A 151 -26.82 12.38 7.30
C TRP A 151 -26.19 13.51 8.12
N SER A 152 -25.74 14.59 7.47
CA SER A 152 -24.78 15.55 8.02
C SER A 152 -25.35 16.96 8.19
N THR A 153 -26.50 17.07 8.86
CA THR A 153 -27.21 18.35 9.06
C THR A 153 -26.35 19.43 9.72
N CYS A 154 -25.42 19.03 10.59
CA CYS A 154 -24.56 19.94 11.34
C CYS A 154 -23.07 19.81 11.01
N GLY A 155 -22.77 19.14 9.90
CA GLY A 155 -21.41 18.78 9.52
C GLY A 155 -21.12 17.30 9.73
N ALA A 156 -19.90 16.91 9.38
CA ALA A 156 -19.48 15.52 9.34
C ALA A 156 -18.02 15.35 9.73
N PHE A 157 -17.72 14.21 10.36
CA PHE A 157 -16.38 13.65 10.46
C PHE A 157 -16.30 12.40 9.61
N VAL A 158 -15.32 12.35 8.71
CA VAL A 158 -15.06 11.18 7.85
C VAL A 158 -13.68 10.66 8.16
N LEU A 159 -13.60 9.41 8.58
CA LEU A 159 -12.34 8.73 8.87
C LEU A 159 -12.08 7.70 7.79
N TRP A 160 -10.83 7.61 7.35
CA TRP A 160 -10.39 6.64 6.38
C TRP A 160 -9.42 5.67 7.03
N THR A 161 -9.79 4.38 6.99
CA THR A 161 -8.95 3.31 7.54
C THR A 161 -7.72 3.12 6.67
N ARG A 162 -6.69 2.61 7.32
CA ARG A 162 -5.42 2.32 6.68
C ARG A 162 -5.57 1.13 5.75
N THR A 163 -5.26 1.33 4.48
CA THR A 163 -5.09 0.20 3.55
C THR A 163 -3.66 -0.31 3.70
N PRO A 164 -3.44 -1.55 4.17
CA PRO A 164 -2.09 -2.11 4.20
C PRO A 164 -1.53 -2.14 2.77
N PRO A 165 -0.25 -1.79 2.56
CA PRO A 165 0.35 -1.93 1.24
C PRO A 165 0.21 -3.39 0.77
N PRO A 166 0.06 -3.61 -0.55
CA PRO A 166 0.00 -4.97 -1.09
C PRO A 166 1.17 -5.80 -0.55
N TYR A 167 0.89 -7.04 -0.15
CA TYR A 167 1.94 -7.92 0.34
C TYR A 167 2.98 -8.17 -0.77
N VAL A 168 4.19 -7.62 -0.60
CA VAL A 168 5.33 -7.93 -1.46
C VAL A 168 6.11 -9.07 -0.81
N LYS A 169 6.13 -10.23 -1.47
CA LYS A 169 6.95 -11.37 -1.05
C LYS A 169 8.42 -10.97 -1.22
N LYS A 170 9.12 -10.70 -0.12
CA LYS A 170 10.55 -10.39 -0.18
C LYS A 170 11.30 -11.58 -0.76
N GLU A 171 11.91 -11.43 -1.93
CA GLU A 171 12.80 -12.44 -2.49
C GLU A 171 14.01 -12.61 -1.56
N LYS A 172 14.37 -13.88 -1.30
CA LYS A 172 15.56 -14.20 -0.50
C LYS A 172 16.78 -13.75 -1.29
N LYS A 173 17.51 -12.78 -0.75
CA LYS A 173 18.81 -12.34 -1.32
C LYS A 173 19.70 -13.59 -1.50
N PRO A 174 20.23 -13.86 -2.71
CA PRO A 174 21.08 -15.03 -2.92
C PRO A 174 22.29 -14.96 -1.99
N LYS A 175 22.55 -16.09 -1.31
CA LYS A 175 23.72 -16.25 -0.44
C LYS A 175 24.96 -15.93 -1.27
N PRO A 176 25.89 -15.07 -0.80
CA PRO A 176 27.13 -14.81 -1.50
C PRO A 176 27.82 -16.14 -1.79
N ALA A 177 28.22 -16.34 -3.05
CA ALA A 177 29.02 -17.50 -3.42
C ALA A 177 30.27 -17.55 -2.53
N PRO A 178 30.70 -18.76 -2.10
CA PRO A 178 31.95 -18.87 -1.37
C PRO A 178 33.07 -18.27 -2.22
N ASP A 179 33.81 -17.34 -1.62
CA ASP A 179 34.95 -16.66 -2.21
C ASP A 179 35.98 -17.69 -2.70
N SER A 180 36.04 -17.89 -4.02
CA SER A 180 36.96 -18.84 -4.68
C SER A 180 38.42 -18.43 -4.56
N THR A 181 38.72 -17.29 -3.93
CA THR A 181 40.07 -16.76 -3.74
C THR A 181 40.71 -17.21 -2.43
N ARG A 182 39.99 -17.91 -1.55
CA ARG A 182 40.55 -18.43 -0.30
C ARG A 182 41.33 -19.73 -0.55
N PRO A 183 42.66 -19.77 -0.32
CA PRO A 183 43.42 -21.01 -0.45
C PRO A 183 42.90 -22.06 0.55
N PRO A 184 42.86 -23.36 0.16
CA PRO A 184 42.48 -24.42 1.08
C PRO A 184 43.41 -24.42 2.30
N ALA A 185 42.83 -24.53 3.50
CA ALA A 185 43.58 -24.63 4.74
C ALA A 185 44.49 -25.88 4.72
N PRO A 186 45.72 -25.80 5.24
CA PRO A 186 46.63 -26.93 5.26
C PRO A 186 46.08 -28.06 6.14
N LYS A 187 45.98 -29.26 5.57
CA LYS A 187 45.63 -30.47 6.31
C LYS A 187 46.80 -30.83 7.24
N ARG A 188 46.53 -30.93 8.54
CA ARG A 188 47.47 -31.54 9.50
C ARG A 188 47.30 -33.05 9.43
N ASP A 189 48.24 -33.72 8.78
CA ASP A 189 48.39 -35.17 8.92
C ASP A 189 48.89 -35.45 10.33
N THR A 190 48.02 -36.07 11.14
CA THR A 190 48.40 -36.61 12.44
C THR A 190 48.69 -38.09 12.23
N THR A 191 49.87 -38.41 11.72
CA THR A 191 50.40 -39.77 11.74
C THR A 191 50.84 -40.04 13.18
N SER A 192 49.98 -40.70 13.96
CA SER A 192 50.38 -41.21 15.28
C SER A 192 51.19 -42.48 15.07
N VAL A 193 52.40 -42.49 15.61
CA VAL A 193 53.27 -43.65 15.84
C VAL A 193 52.65 -44.57 16.89
#